data_AF-A0A2C5WZT9-F1
#
_entry.id   AF-A0A2C5WZT9-F1
#
_cell.length_a   1.000
_cell.length_b   1.000
_cell.length_c   1.000
_cell.angle_alpha   90.00
_cell.angle_beta   90.00
_cell.angle_gamma   90.00
#
_symmetry.space_group_name_H-M   'P 1'
#
loop_
_entity.id
_entity.type
_entity.pdbx_description
1 polymer ?
#
loop_
_entity_poly.entity_id
_entity_poly.type
_entity_poly.pdbx_seq_one_letter_code
_entity_poly.pdbx_strand_id
1 'polypeptide(L)'
;MTHDSDLYGTRPNKKPRVALSSSSALDFTAKLTSAIAESAQAPEASRPRRSKAIGLKKQQQALENSERSKLKLKEILQTHEEAKLLDKSRKRLEEKARIYDAMKRGDYVKQGKPEESLVDFDRKWAEEREKNPDAQDDSDFDSDSSFAESGDDEMVEYVDEFGRSRHISRAEKKKIDRRELRKTFDSKELDPSGSLRKEKNLIYGDFIQTMAFVPQDIKVMEELAKKRDRSATPPPPTHYDADWEIRDKGVGFYKFSKDEEERKQEMENLKTERKETEDKRRALEEKKESRKRDIAARRQAIESRRAKKKADDFLASLSPSIG
;
A
#
# COMPACT_ATOMS: atom_id res chain seq x y z
N MET A 1 -33.50 -12.39 -48.90
CA MET A 1 -32.77 -11.36 -48.13
C MET A 1 -32.94 -11.72 -46.66
N THR A 2 -32.10 -12.61 -46.16
CA THR A 2 -32.08 -13.04 -44.75
C THR A 2 -30.93 -12.30 -44.09
N HIS A 3 -31.23 -11.42 -43.13
CA HIS A 3 -30.21 -10.67 -42.41
C HIS A 3 -29.51 -11.59 -41.42
N ASP A 4 -28.20 -11.76 -41.57
CA ASP A 4 -27.32 -12.37 -40.57
C ASP A 4 -27.32 -11.50 -39.31
N SER A 5 -27.88 -12.04 -38.23
CA SER A 5 -27.99 -11.42 -36.91
C SER A 5 -26.72 -11.53 -36.06
N ASP A 6 -25.63 -12.06 -36.62
CA ASP A 6 -24.51 -12.56 -35.82
C ASP A 6 -23.25 -11.69 -35.94
N LEU A 7 -23.36 -10.50 -36.56
CA LEU A 7 -22.23 -9.57 -36.75
C LEU A 7 -21.91 -8.73 -35.50
N TYR A 8 -22.76 -8.74 -34.48
CA TYR A 8 -22.52 -8.07 -33.20
C TYR A 8 -22.73 -9.05 -32.05
N GLY A 9 -21.63 -9.49 -31.45
CA GLY A 9 -21.56 -10.56 -30.44
C GLY A 9 -22.68 -10.52 -29.39
N THR A 10 -23.40 -11.64 -29.30
CA THR A 10 -24.41 -11.87 -28.28
C THR A 10 -23.76 -11.86 -26.88
N ARG A 11 -24.35 -11.12 -25.94
CA ARG A 11 -23.86 -11.06 -24.56
C ARG A 11 -24.02 -12.46 -23.91
N PRO A 12 -23.02 -12.99 -23.19
CA PRO A 12 -23.14 -14.29 -22.55
C PRO A 12 -24.20 -14.26 -21.44
N ASN A 13 -25.03 -15.31 -21.37
CA ASN A 13 -26.03 -15.47 -20.33
C ASN A 13 -25.39 -15.56 -18.94
N LYS A 14 -25.98 -14.87 -17.95
CA LYS A 14 -25.53 -14.89 -16.55
C LYS A 14 -25.60 -16.32 -16.00
N LYS A 15 -24.51 -16.82 -15.42
CA LYS A 15 -24.47 -18.13 -14.75
C LYS A 15 -25.50 -18.19 -13.61
N PRO A 16 -26.24 -19.31 -13.46
CA PRO A 16 -27.14 -19.49 -12.32
C PRO A 16 -26.34 -19.54 -11.01
N ARG A 17 -26.88 -18.94 -9.95
CA ARG A 17 -26.31 -19.01 -8.60
C ARG A 17 -26.28 -20.47 -8.15
N VAL A 18 -25.11 -20.96 -7.77
CA VAL A 18 -24.93 -22.28 -7.16
C VAL A 18 -25.76 -22.31 -5.88
N ALA A 19 -26.82 -23.11 -5.84
CA ALA A 19 -27.58 -23.36 -4.63
C ALA A 19 -26.65 -24.08 -3.64
N LEU A 20 -26.39 -23.45 -2.49
CA LEU A 20 -25.69 -24.09 -1.38
C LEU A 20 -26.47 -25.35 -0.99
N SER A 21 -25.80 -26.51 -1.07
CA SER A 21 -26.42 -27.80 -0.76
C SER A 21 -26.99 -27.77 0.66
N SER A 22 -28.28 -28.13 0.80
CA SER A 22 -29.06 -28.06 2.04
C SER A 22 -28.43 -28.81 3.22
N SER A 23 -27.58 -29.80 2.94
CA SER A 23 -26.81 -30.53 3.95
C SER A 23 -25.81 -29.65 4.71
N SER A 24 -25.16 -28.71 4.02
CA SER A 24 -24.12 -27.85 4.63
C SER A 24 -24.70 -26.81 5.60
N ALA A 25 -25.89 -26.29 5.31
CA ALA A 25 -26.58 -25.34 6.17
C ALA A 25 -27.11 -26.01 7.44
N LEU A 26 -27.66 -27.23 7.31
CA LEU A 26 -28.17 -28.00 8.45
C LEU A 26 -27.03 -28.40 9.40
N ASP A 27 -25.89 -28.84 8.88
CA ASP A 27 -24.71 -29.20 9.69
C ASP A 27 -24.14 -28.00 10.46
N PHE A 28 -24.19 -26.80 9.86
CA PHE A 28 -23.75 -25.58 10.54
C PHE A 28 -24.75 -25.18 11.64
N THR A 29 -26.05 -25.26 11.37
CA THR A 29 -27.07 -25.00 12.39
C THR A 29 -26.99 -26.00 13.54
N ALA A 30 -26.73 -27.28 13.27
CA ALA A 30 -26.57 -28.31 14.30
C ALA A 30 -25.35 -28.06 15.19
N LYS A 31 -24.25 -27.57 14.63
CA LYS A 31 -23.06 -27.17 15.41
C LYS A 31 -23.31 -25.93 16.26
N LEU A 32 -24.08 -24.97 15.75
CA LEU A 32 -24.45 -23.77 16.51
C LEU A 32 -25.39 -24.10 17.67
N THR A 33 -26.42 -24.92 17.43
CA THR A 33 -27.36 -25.33 18.48
C THR A 33 -26.68 -26.20 19.54
N SER A 34 -25.76 -27.08 19.14
CA SER A 34 -24.89 -27.82 20.06
C SER A 34 -24.05 -26.89 20.95
N ALA A 35 -23.40 -25.86 20.37
CA ALA A 35 -22.59 -24.92 21.14
C ALA A 35 -23.43 -24.06 22.11
N ILE A 36 -24.66 -23.70 21.72
CA ILE A 36 -25.58 -22.95 22.57
C ILE A 36 -26.09 -23.83 23.72
N ALA A 37 -26.45 -25.09 23.45
CA ALA A 37 -26.90 -26.03 24.48
C ALA A 37 -25.79 -26.35 25.49
N GLU A 38 -24.56 -26.51 25.03
CA GLU A 38 -23.38 -26.73 25.90
C GLU A 38 -23.08 -25.49 26.76
N SER A 39 -23.41 -24.29 26.29
CA SER A 39 -23.35 -23.08 27.11
C SER A 39 -24.47 -22.94 28.15
N ALA A 40 -25.60 -23.65 27.97
CA ALA A 40 -26.79 -23.54 28.80
C ALA A 40 -26.88 -24.59 29.93
N GLN A 41 -26.18 -25.73 29.82
CA GLN A 41 -26.23 -26.81 30.82
C GLN A 41 -25.25 -26.68 32.00
N ALA A 42 -24.50 -25.56 32.12
CA ALA A 42 -23.61 -25.34 33.26
C ALA A 42 -24.36 -24.66 34.43
N PRO A 43 -24.49 -25.28 35.62
CA PRO A 43 -25.16 -24.67 36.76
C PRO A 43 -24.31 -23.57 37.42
N GLU A 44 -24.98 -22.55 37.95
CA GLU A 44 -24.36 -21.42 38.64
C GLU A 44 -23.59 -21.84 39.90
N ALA A 45 -22.26 -21.78 39.80
CA ALA A 45 -21.37 -21.63 40.94
C ALA A 45 -20.15 -20.81 40.51
N SER A 46 -19.71 -19.97 41.42
CA SER A 46 -18.89 -18.79 41.22
C SER A 46 -17.41 -19.08 40.85
N ARG A 47 -17.07 -18.62 39.62
CA ARG A 47 -15.76 -18.15 39.11
C ARG A 47 -14.68 -19.18 38.70
N PRO A 48 -13.79 -18.86 37.72
CA PRO A 48 -13.63 -17.60 36.97
C PRO A 48 -13.75 -17.77 35.43
N ARG A 49 -14.56 -16.93 34.77
CA ARG A 49 -14.49 -16.74 33.32
C ARG A 49 -13.30 -15.84 32.96
N ARG A 50 -12.38 -16.45 32.22
CA ARG A 50 -11.22 -15.87 31.54
C ARG A 50 -11.72 -14.92 30.44
N SER A 51 -11.85 -13.63 30.75
CA SER A 51 -11.86 -12.59 29.73
C SER A 51 -10.45 -12.48 29.17
N LYS A 52 -10.31 -12.52 27.84
CA LYS A 52 -9.08 -12.08 27.17
C LYS A 52 -9.29 -10.67 26.67
N ALA A 53 -9.33 -9.74 27.63
CA ALA A 53 -8.81 -8.40 27.43
C ALA A 53 -7.44 -8.34 28.13
N ILE A 54 -6.57 -7.56 27.51
CA ILE A 54 -5.15 -7.37 27.78
C ILE A 54 -4.86 -7.05 29.26
N GLY A 55 -3.83 -7.69 29.83
CA GLY A 55 -3.42 -7.44 31.20
C GLY A 55 -1.99 -7.88 31.48
N LEU A 56 -1.05 -6.95 31.36
CA LEU A 56 0.23 -7.01 32.06
C LEU A 56 -0.04 -7.17 33.56
N LYS A 57 0.46 -8.26 34.15
CA LYS A 57 1.29 -8.30 35.37
C LYS A 57 1.57 -9.75 35.75
N LYS A 58 2.80 -10.20 35.49
CA LYS A 58 3.43 -11.29 36.22
C LYS A 58 4.63 -10.71 36.98
N GLN A 59 4.49 -10.70 38.30
CA GLN A 59 5.51 -11.14 39.25
C GLN A 59 6.88 -10.45 39.16
N GLN A 60 7.04 -9.43 40.01
CA GLN A 60 8.30 -9.22 40.71
C GLN A 60 8.60 -10.47 41.55
N GLN A 61 9.53 -11.29 41.09
CA GLN A 61 10.49 -12.09 41.87
C GLN A 61 11.22 -13.03 40.90
N ALA A 62 12.25 -12.50 40.24
CA ALA A 62 13.41 -13.22 39.69
C ALA A 62 14.33 -12.21 38.96
N LEU A 63 14.64 -11.08 39.62
CA LEU A 63 15.73 -10.20 39.21
C LEU A 63 17.01 -10.73 39.85
N GLU A 64 17.59 -11.79 39.27
CA GLU A 64 18.99 -12.14 39.54
C GLU A 64 19.66 -13.03 38.48
N ASN A 65 19.06 -13.26 37.30
CA ASN A 65 19.68 -14.05 36.23
C ASN A 65 19.55 -13.39 34.85
N SER A 66 19.83 -12.08 34.76
CA SER A 66 19.65 -11.26 33.56
C SER A 66 20.90 -11.12 32.68
N GLU A 67 21.76 -12.14 32.56
CA GLU A 67 22.95 -12.02 31.70
C GLU A 67 23.21 -13.16 30.70
N ARG A 68 22.37 -14.20 30.56
CA ARG A 68 22.70 -15.33 29.66
C ARG A 68 21.56 -15.97 28.87
N SER A 69 20.55 -15.23 28.44
CA SER A 69 19.55 -15.76 27.48
C SER A 69 19.65 -15.04 26.13
N LYS A 70 20.53 -15.57 25.28
CA LYS A 70 20.58 -15.26 23.84
C LYS A 70 19.18 -15.45 23.24
N LEU A 71 18.65 -14.38 22.65
CA LEU A 71 17.40 -14.39 21.89
C LEU A 71 17.54 -15.39 20.72
N LYS A 72 16.84 -16.52 20.76
CA LYS A 72 16.69 -17.40 19.59
C LYS A 72 15.53 -16.86 18.75
N LEU A 73 15.86 -16.28 17.60
CA LEU A 73 14.92 -15.89 16.55
C LEU A 73 14.03 -17.08 16.19
N LYS A 74 12.71 -16.91 16.32
CA LYS A 74 11.69 -17.87 15.87
C LYS A 74 11.38 -17.76 14.37
N GLU A 75 12.26 -17.14 13.59
CA GLU A 75 12.04 -16.82 12.17
C GLU A 75 12.71 -17.80 11.18
N ILE A 76 13.50 -18.78 11.65
CA ILE A 76 14.29 -19.66 10.76
C ILE A 76 13.52 -20.94 10.34
N LEU A 77 12.42 -21.28 11.01
CA LEU A 77 11.64 -22.48 10.65
C LEU A 77 10.57 -22.22 9.58
N GLN A 78 10.05 -20.98 9.49
CA GLN A 78 9.11 -20.59 8.42
C GLN A 78 9.81 -20.49 7.07
N THR A 79 11.08 -20.05 7.02
CA THR A 79 11.83 -19.93 5.76
C THR A 79 12.06 -21.27 5.06
N HIS A 80 12.25 -22.38 5.78
CA HIS A 80 12.53 -23.68 5.15
C HIS A 80 11.27 -24.36 4.62
N GLU A 81 10.13 -24.18 5.30
CA GLU A 81 8.83 -24.64 4.78
C GLU A 81 8.37 -23.77 3.60
N GLU A 82 8.56 -22.45 3.69
CA GLU A 82 8.30 -21.52 2.59
C GLU A 82 9.21 -21.77 1.39
N ALA A 83 10.52 -22.01 1.59
CA ALA A 83 11.44 -22.37 0.50
C ALA A 83 11.00 -23.66 -0.20
N LYS A 84 10.59 -24.69 0.55
CA LYS A 84 10.05 -25.93 -0.02
C LYS A 84 8.75 -25.71 -0.80
N LEU A 85 7.91 -24.76 -0.39
CA LEU A 85 6.69 -24.39 -1.11
C LEU A 85 7.01 -23.61 -2.40
N LEU A 86 8.00 -22.71 -2.36
CA LEU A 86 8.50 -21.99 -3.53
C LEU A 86 9.15 -22.92 -4.55
N ASP A 87 9.93 -23.91 -4.11
CA ASP A 87 10.52 -24.90 -5.02
C ASP A 87 9.43 -25.76 -5.68
N LYS A 88 8.38 -26.11 -4.94
CA LYS A 88 7.22 -26.83 -5.48
C LYS A 88 6.42 -25.99 -6.48
N SER A 89 6.22 -24.70 -6.20
CA SER A 89 5.49 -23.82 -7.13
C SER A 89 6.32 -23.58 -8.40
N ARG A 90 7.63 -23.39 -8.26
CA ARG A 90 8.57 -23.25 -9.37
C ARG A 90 8.56 -24.46 -10.30
N LYS A 91 8.72 -25.67 -9.76
CA LYS A 91 8.67 -26.92 -10.56
C LYS A 91 7.36 -27.07 -11.32
N ARG A 92 6.22 -26.75 -10.70
CA ARG A 92 4.91 -26.80 -11.37
C ARG A 92 4.77 -25.75 -12.47
N LEU A 93 5.40 -24.58 -12.32
CA LEU A 93 5.41 -23.56 -13.36
C LEU A 93 6.30 -23.98 -14.53
N GLU A 94 7.47 -24.55 -14.25
CA GLU A 94 8.37 -25.11 -15.27
C GLU A 94 7.70 -26.26 -16.06
N GLU A 95 7.00 -27.16 -15.37
CA GLU A 95 6.22 -28.23 -16.02
C GLU A 95 5.09 -27.66 -16.90
N LYS A 96 4.38 -26.63 -16.42
CA LYS A 96 3.34 -25.94 -17.21
C LYS A 96 3.91 -25.21 -18.42
N ALA A 97 5.06 -24.56 -18.27
CA ALA A 97 5.76 -23.90 -19.37
C ALA A 97 6.16 -24.94 -20.43
N ARG A 98 6.78 -26.05 -20.02
CA ARG A 98 7.15 -27.15 -20.92
C ARG A 98 5.94 -27.74 -21.65
N ILE A 99 4.81 -27.92 -20.96
CA ILE A 99 3.56 -28.37 -21.60
C ILE A 99 3.06 -27.33 -22.61
N TYR A 100 3.11 -26.04 -22.27
CA TYR A 100 2.70 -24.96 -23.15
C TYR A 100 3.58 -24.84 -24.38
N ASP A 101 4.90 -25.01 -24.24
CA ASP A 101 5.84 -25.00 -25.35
C ASP A 101 5.63 -26.21 -26.28
N ALA A 102 5.33 -27.38 -25.70
CA ALA A 102 4.95 -28.56 -26.47
C ALA A 102 3.58 -28.38 -27.17
N MET A 103 2.63 -27.68 -26.54
CA MET A 103 1.35 -27.30 -27.19
C MET A 103 1.58 -26.31 -28.33
N LYS A 104 2.46 -25.32 -28.13
CA LYS A 104 2.81 -24.32 -29.16
C LYS A 104 3.54 -24.97 -30.34
N ARG A 105 4.39 -25.98 -30.07
CA ARG A 105 5.12 -26.75 -31.09
C ARG A 105 4.23 -27.79 -31.80
N GLY A 106 3.08 -28.14 -31.22
CA GLY A 106 2.15 -29.15 -31.76
C GLY A 106 2.44 -30.60 -31.33
N ASP A 107 3.49 -30.81 -30.53
CA ASP A 107 3.93 -32.14 -30.06
C ASP A 107 3.11 -32.66 -28.86
N TYR A 108 2.30 -31.80 -28.25
CA TYR A 108 1.51 -32.17 -27.08
C TYR A 108 0.17 -32.82 -27.46
N VAL A 109 0.14 -34.15 -27.45
CA VAL A 109 -1.11 -34.92 -27.58
C VAL A 109 -1.67 -35.20 -26.18
N LYS A 110 -2.65 -34.41 -25.74
CA LYS A 110 -3.41 -34.70 -24.52
C LYS A 110 -4.17 -36.02 -24.74
N GLN A 111 -4.12 -36.95 -23.78
CA GLN A 111 -4.82 -38.25 -23.82
C GLN A 111 -6.37 -38.14 -23.70
N GLY A 112 -6.96 -37.01 -24.10
CA GLY A 112 -8.39 -36.72 -24.05
C GLY A 112 -8.80 -35.89 -25.27
N LYS A 113 -10.11 -35.85 -25.57
CA LYS A 113 -10.66 -35.29 -26.81
C LYS A 113 -10.10 -33.88 -27.09
N PRO A 114 -9.64 -33.60 -28.33
CA PRO A 114 -8.98 -32.35 -28.70
C PRO A 114 -9.88 -31.10 -28.57
N GLU A 115 -11.21 -31.28 -28.53
CA GLU A 115 -12.19 -30.18 -28.51
C GLU A 115 -12.35 -29.44 -27.17
N GLU A 116 -11.67 -29.87 -26.10
CA GLU A 116 -11.71 -29.17 -24.80
C GLU A 116 -10.68 -28.05 -24.67
N SER A 117 -9.76 -27.87 -25.64
CA SER A 117 -8.85 -26.74 -25.66
C SER A 117 -9.59 -25.50 -26.15
N LEU A 118 -9.73 -24.47 -25.31
CA LEU A 118 -10.32 -23.18 -25.72
C LEU A 118 -9.48 -22.42 -26.77
N VAL A 119 -8.27 -22.89 -27.05
CA VAL A 119 -7.32 -22.27 -27.98
C VAL A 119 -6.98 -23.27 -29.09
N ASP A 120 -7.28 -22.87 -30.33
CA ASP A 120 -6.87 -23.58 -31.54
C ASP A 120 -5.42 -23.21 -31.87
N PHE A 121 -4.47 -24.03 -31.42
CA PHE A 121 -3.04 -23.77 -31.62
C PHE A 121 -2.64 -23.82 -33.10
N ASP A 122 -3.29 -24.64 -33.92
CA ASP A 122 -3.04 -24.71 -35.37
C ASP A 122 -3.41 -23.40 -36.07
N ARG A 123 -4.53 -22.79 -35.68
CA ARG A 123 -4.96 -21.49 -36.21
C ARG A 123 -4.03 -20.36 -35.77
N LYS A 124 -3.63 -20.37 -34.50
CA LYS A 124 -2.63 -19.45 -33.94
C LYS A 124 -1.29 -19.54 -34.65
N TRP A 125 -0.83 -20.77 -34.94
CA TRP A 125 0.43 -21.02 -35.63
C TRP A 125 0.40 -20.52 -37.08
N ALA A 126 -0.74 -20.70 -37.78
CA ALA A 126 -0.94 -20.16 -39.12
C ALA A 126 -0.98 -18.62 -39.14
N GLU A 127 -1.72 -17.99 -38.21
CA GLU A 127 -1.80 -16.53 -38.07
C GLU A 127 -0.42 -15.91 -37.73
N GLU A 128 0.40 -16.58 -36.92
CA GLU A 128 1.74 -16.10 -36.53
C GLU A 128 2.74 -16.16 -37.70
N ARG A 129 2.65 -17.18 -38.56
CA ARG A 129 3.39 -17.26 -39.84
C ARG A 129 2.97 -16.20 -40.85
N GLU A 130 1.68 -15.88 -40.94
CA GLU A 130 1.19 -14.83 -41.85
C GLU A 130 1.65 -13.44 -41.41
N LYS A 131 1.71 -13.21 -40.09
CA LYS A 131 2.18 -11.94 -39.52
C LYS A 131 3.69 -11.74 -39.63
N ASN A 132 4.48 -12.82 -39.65
CA ASN A 132 5.94 -12.80 -39.79
C ASN A 132 6.40 -13.87 -40.82
N PRO A 133 6.37 -13.56 -42.12
CA PRO A 133 6.72 -14.52 -43.17
C PRO A 133 8.21 -14.89 -43.21
N ASP A 134 9.09 -14.07 -42.62
CA ASP A 134 10.54 -14.32 -42.52
C ASP A 134 10.96 -15.08 -41.24
N ALA A 135 10.01 -15.47 -40.40
CA ALA A 135 10.29 -16.38 -39.28
C ALA A 135 10.42 -17.82 -39.82
N GLN A 136 11.55 -18.09 -40.49
CA GLN A 136 12.06 -19.46 -40.57
C GLN A 136 12.22 -20.01 -39.15
N ASP A 137 12.18 -21.33 -39.05
CA ASP A 137 12.28 -22.16 -37.84
C ASP A 137 13.51 -21.83 -36.97
N ASP A 138 13.46 -20.69 -36.28
CA ASP A 138 14.38 -20.29 -35.23
C ASP A 138 13.66 -20.48 -33.90
N SER A 139 13.73 -21.71 -33.43
CA SER A 139 13.54 -22.02 -32.02
C SER A 139 14.67 -21.48 -31.13
N ASP A 140 15.17 -20.26 -31.39
CA ASP A 140 16.24 -19.62 -30.60
C ASP A 140 16.37 -18.08 -30.71
N PHE A 141 15.37 -17.34 -31.23
CA PHE A 141 15.45 -15.86 -31.30
C PHE A 141 14.42 -15.11 -30.44
N ASP A 142 14.36 -15.45 -29.15
CA ASP A 142 14.22 -14.44 -28.08
C ASP A 142 15.33 -14.62 -27.05
N SER A 143 16.52 -14.96 -27.58
CA SER A 143 17.79 -14.87 -26.88
C SER A 143 18.50 -13.61 -27.38
N ASP A 144 18.01 -12.43 -26.99
CA ASP A 144 18.83 -11.20 -26.92
C ASP A 144 19.83 -11.34 -25.75
N SER A 145 20.59 -12.44 -25.79
CA SER A 145 21.63 -12.87 -24.88
C SER A 145 22.79 -13.41 -25.71
N SER A 146 23.22 -12.68 -26.73
CA SER A 146 24.42 -13.06 -27.50
C SER A 146 25.29 -11.88 -27.94
N PHE A 147 25.38 -10.85 -27.09
CA PHE A 147 26.66 -10.27 -26.65
C PHE A 147 26.34 -9.28 -25.52
N ALA A 148 26.08 -9.79 -24.31
CA ALA A 148 26.19 -8.94 -23.12
C ALA A 148 27.65 -8.50 -23.06
N GLU A 149 27.94 -7.33 -23.62
CA GLU A 149 29.25 -6.72 -23.56
C GLU A 149 29.56 -6.58 -22.07
N SER A 150 30.73 -7.05 -21.64
CA SER A 150 31.12 -7.13 -20.23
C SER A 150 31.10 -5.71 -19.63
N GLY A 151 29.96 -5.30 -19.04
CA GLY A 151 29.69 -3.91 -18.64
C GLY A 151 28.24 -3.42 -18.83
N ASP A 152 27.34 -4.18 -19.46
CA ASP A 152 25.95 -3.75 -19.64
C ASP A 152 25.13 -3.65 -18.31
N ASP A 153 25.55 -4.34 -17.25
CA ASP A 153 25.01 -4.21 -15.89
C ASP A 153 25.52 -2.97 -15.14
N GLU A 154 26.47 -2.22 -15.70
CA GLU A 154 26.99 -1.00 -15.07
C GLU A 154 25.88 0.05 -14.95
N MET A 155 25.68 0.55 -13.72
CA MET A 155 24.67 1.57 -13.42
C MET A 155 25.20 2.95 -13.81
N VAL A 156 24.63 3.53 -14.85
CA VAL A 156 25.01 4.85 -15.39
C VAL A 156 23.97 5.88 -14.95
N GLU A 157 24.41 7.10 -14.63
CA GLU A 157 23.51 8.22 -14.39
C GLU A 157 22.89 8.70 -15.72
N TYR A 158 21.56 8.75 -15.75
CA TYR A 158 20.73 9.19 -16.87
C TYR A 158 19.74 10.25 -16.38
N VAL A 159 19.59 11.32 -17.16
CA VAL A 159 18.62 12.39 -16.87
C VAL A 159 17.36 12.10 -17.68
N ASP A 160 16.25 11.85 -17.00
CA ASP A 160 14.94 11.57 -17.59
C ASP A 160 14.38 12.79 -18.34
N GLU A 161 13.35 12.58 -19.17
CA GLU A 161 12.67 13.62 -19.97
C GLU A 161 12.12 14.77 -19.09
N PHE A 162 11.95 14.52 -17.78
CA PHE A 162 11.51 15.49 -16.76
C PHE A 162 12.65 16.17 -15.99
N GLY A 163 13.90 16.00 -16.40
CA GLY A 163 15.07 16.62 -15.75
C GLY A 163 15.47 15.99 -14.40
N ARG A 164 15.02 14.77 -14.11
CA ARG A 164 15.37 14.04 -12.87
C ARG A 164 16.56 13.10 -13.14
N SER A 165 17.58 13.12 -12.28
CA SER A 165 18.67 12.15 -12.34
C SER A 165 18.19 10.77 -11.85
N ARG A 166 18.47 9.72 -12.63
CA ARG A 166 18.16 8.32 -12.31
C ARG A 166 19.37 7.45 -12.65
N HIS A 167 19.66 6.45 -11.83
CA HIS A 167 20.65 5.42 -12.17
C HIS A 167 19.95 4.28 -12.90
N ILE A 168 20.43 3.98 -14.10
CA ILE A 168 19.85 2.99 -15.02
C ILE A 168 20.99 2.12 -15.56
N SER A 169 20.71 0.86 -15.88
CA SER A 169 21.69 -0.03 -16.52
C SER A 169 22.12 0.53 -17.88
N ARG A 170 23.39 0.35 -18.23
CA ARG A 170 23.95 0.79 -19.52
C ARG A 170 23.18 0.22 -20.72
N ALA A 171 22.65 -1.00 -20.63
CA ALA A 171 21.79 -1.58 -21.67
C ALA A 171 20.45 -0.84 -21.82
N GLU A 172 19.84 -0.43 -20.70
CA GLU A 172 18.57 0.29 -20.71
C GLU A 172 18.77 1.73 -21.23
N LYS A 173 19.91 2.38 -20.93
CA LYS A 173 20.30 3.65 -21.55
C LYS A 173 20.41 3.55 -23.08
N LYS A 174 21.10 2.52 -23.60
CA LYS A 174 21.19 2.25 -25.06
C LYS A 174 19.80 2.10 -25.72
N LYS A 175 18.84 1.48 -25.02
CA LYS A 175 17.45 1.32 -25.51
C LYS A 175 16.71 2.67 -25.58
N ILE A 176 16.91 3.54 -24.58
CA ILE A 176 16.35 4.89 -24.55
C ILE A 176 16.93 5.73 -25.69
N ASP A 177 18.25 5.76 -25.85
CA ASP A 177 18.94 6.51 -26.91
C ASP A 177 18.44 6.11 -28.31
N ARG A 178 18.24 4.80 -28.55
CA ARG A 178 17.69 4.29 -29.81
C ARG A 178 16.25 4.77 -30.07
N ARG A 179 15.43 4.86 -29.01
CA ARG A 179 14.05 5.37 -29.10
C ARG A 179 14.04 6.87 -29.41
N GLU A 180 14.93 7.64 -28.78
CA GLU A 180 15.07 9.07 -29.05
C GLU A 180 15.50 9.34 -30.49
N LEU A 181 16.51 8.61 -30.99
CA LEU A 181 16.94 8.71 -32.38
C LEU A 181 15.79 8.47 -33.36
N ARG A 182 14.94 7.46 -33.11
CA ARG A 182 13.74 7.20 -33.93
C ARG A 182 12.72 8.34 -33.87
N LYS A 183 12.43 8.88 -32.67
CA LYS A 183 11.56 10.06 -32.51
C LYS A 183 12.08 11.25 -33.33
N THR A 184 13.39 11.49 -33.31
CA THR A 184 13.99 12.60 -34.08
C THR A 184 13.95 12.37 -35.59
N PHE A 185 14.09 11.12 -36.03
CA PHE A 185 14.03 10.75 -37.44
C PHE A 185 12.60 10.89 -37.98
N ASP A 186 11.60 10.35 -37.28
CA ASP A 186 10.18 10.53 -37.60
C ASP A 186 9.79 12.02 -37.62
N SER A 187 10.32 12.83 -36.70
CA SER A 187 10.05 14.28 -36.68
C SER A 187 10.66 15.06 -37.86
N LYS A 188 11.70 14.51 -38.51
CA LYS A 188 12.35 15.12 -39.67
C LYS A 188 11.74 14.66 -41.00
N GLU A 189 11.16 13.46 -41.03
CA GLU A 189 10.47 12.92 -42.21
C GLU A 189 9.00 13.35 -42.30
N LEU A 190 8.42 13.86 -41.21
CA LEU A 190 7.19 14.66 -41.27
C LEU A 190 7.50 16.01 -41.95
N ASP A 191 7.20 16.10 -43.24
CA ASP A 191 7.37 17.30 -44.07
C ASP A 191 7.08 18.62 -43.32
N PRO A 192 7.96 19.64 -43.40
CA PRO A 192 7.68 20.99 -42.91
C PRO A 192 6.65 21.74 -43.78
N SER A 193 5.98 21.05 -44.72
CA SER A 193 4.96 21.61 -45.60
C SER A 193 3.68 22.04 -44.86
N GLY A 194 3.54 21.63 -43.59
CA GLY A 194 2.54 22.15 -42.65
C GLY A 194 2.97 23.42 -41.90
N SER A 195 4.14 23.99 -42.18
CA SER A 195 4.55 25.28 -41.60
C SER A 195 3.66 26.38 -42.16
N LEU A 196 2.74 26.89 -41.34
CA LEU A 196 2.01 28.13 -41.60
C LEU A 196 3.00 29.18 -42.14
N ARG A 197 2.64 29.78 -43.28
CA ARG A 197 3.48 30.74 -44.01
C ARG A 197 4.04 31.77 -43.04
N LYS A 198 5.37 31.83 -42.90
CA LYS A 198 6.03 32.80 -42.04
C LYS A 198 5.74 34.20 -42.60
N GLU A 199 4.97 34.98 -41.85
CA GLU A 199 4.63 36.37 -42.20
C GLU A 199 5.91 37.14 -42.52
N LYS A 200 5.96 37.77 -43.70
CA LYS A 200 7.17 38.43 -44.21
C LYS A 200 7.55 39.70 -43.43
N ASN A 201 6.65 40.17 -42.57
CA ASN A 201 6.80 41.40 -41.79
C ASN A 201 7.04 41.10 -40.31
N LEU A 202 7.93 40.15 -40.00
CA LEU A 202 8.37 39.94 -38.62
C LEU A 202 9.37 41.03 -38.24
N ILE A 203 8.97 41.90 -37.31
CA ILE A 203 9.85 42.91 -36.72
C ILE A 203 10.89 42.17 -35.86
N TYR A 204 12.16 42.27 -36.22
CA TYR A 204 13.28 41.67 -35.47
C TYR A 204 14.01 42.76 -34.67
N GLY A 205 14.18 42.55 -33.36
CA GLY A 205 14.89 43.47 -32.45
C GLY A 205 14.09 43.79 -31.18
N ASP A 206 14.68 44.58 -30.27
CA ASP A 206 14.04 45.09 -29.05
C ASP A 206 13.09 46.25 -29.39
N PHE A 207 12.03 45.93 -30.13
CA PHE A 207 10.99 46.88 -30.50
C PHE A 207 9.80 46.69 -29.57
N ILE A 208 9.71 47.54 -28.54
CA ILE A 208 8.54 47.58 -27.66
C ILE A 208 7.38 48.18 -28.47
N GLN A 209 6.43 47.35 -28.89
CA GLN A 209 5.16 47.82 -29.48
C GLN A 209 4.32 48.50 -28.38
N THR A 210 4.66 49.73 -28.02
CA THR A 210 3.99 50.51 -26.97
C THR A 210 2.50 50.71 -27.27
N MET A 211 2.13 50.78 -28.56
CA MET A 211 0.75 50.94 -29.02
C MET A 211 -0.07 49.63 -29.04
N ALA A 212 0.56 48.46 -28.97
CA ALA A 212 -0.17 47.18 -28.92
C ALA A 212 -0.87 46.97 -27.57
N PHE A 213 -0.40 47.65 -26.53
CA PHE A 213 -0.90 47.53 -25.16
C PHE A 213 -1.67 48.76 -24.68
N VAL A 214 -1.99 49.72 -25.55
CA VAL A 214 -2.94 50.79 -25.20
C VAL A 214 -4.34 50.18 -25.29
N PRO A 215 -5.02 49.89 -24.17
CA PRO A 215 -6.36 49.34 -24.23
C PRO A 215 -7.27 50.40 -24.84
N GLN A 216 -7.95 50.06 -25.94
CA GLN A 216 -8.89 50.96 -26.59
C GLN A 216 -10.00 51.39 -25.62
N ASP A 217 -10.42 50.47 -24.73
CA ASP A 217 -11.42 50.73 -23.70
C ASP A 217 -10.92 50.32 -22.31
N ILE A 218 -10.38 51.30 -21.59
CA ILE A 218 -9.90 51.14 -20.19
C ILE A 218 -11.01 50.57 -19.29
N LYS A 219 -12.27 50.94 -19.54
CA LYS A 219 -13.45 50.47 -18.78
C LYS A 219 -13.71 48.97 -18.96
N VAL A 220 -13.56 48.45 -20.17
CA VAL A 220 -13.74 47.01 -20.46
C VAL A 220 -12.65 46.20 -19.77
N MET A 221 -11.42 46.71 -19.75
CA MET A 221 -10.31 46.10 -19.02
C MET A 221 -10.53 46.13 -17.50
N GLU A 222 -11.07 47.22 -16.95
CA GLU A 222 -11.42 47.32 -15.53
C GLU A 222 -12.55 46.34 -15.16
N GLU A 223 -13.56 46.17 -16.02
CA GLU A 223 -14.61 45.18 -15.85
C GLU A 223 -14.09 43.74 -15.94
N LEU A 224 -13.15 43.47 -16.85
CA LEU A 224 -12.47 42.18 -16.97
C LEU A 224 -11.60 41.89 -15.75
N ALA A 225 -10.87 42.88 -15.22
CA ALA A 225 -10.12 42.76 -13.98
C ALA A 225 -11.06 42.47 -12.79
N LYS A 226 -12.16 43.23 -12.66
CA LYS A 226 -13.22 42.99 -11.66
C LYS A 226 -13.93 41.65 -11.82
N LYS A 227 -13.90 41.02 -13.00
CA LYS A 227 -14.41 39.66 -13.27
C LYS A 227 -13.38 38.58 -12.93
N ARG A 228 -12.11 38.84 -13.21
CA ARG A 228 -10.97 37.95 -12.95
C ARG A 228 -10.69 37.80 -11.47
N ASP A 229 -10.83 38.88 -10.70
CA ASP A 229 -10.59 38.91 -9.26
C ASP A 229 -11.82 38.40 -8.45
N ARG A 230 -12.70 37.60 -9.07
CA ARG A 230 -13.92 37.03 -8.46
C ARG A 230 -13.78 35.57 -8.01
N SER A 231 -12.59 35.10 -7.63
CA SER A 231 -12.63 34.09 -6.58
C SER A 231 -13.14 34.83 -5.35
N ALA A 232 -14.39 34.60 -4.94
CA ALA A 232 -14.96 35.23 -3.76
C ALA A 232 -13.94 35.09 -2.62
N THR A 233 -13.45 36.21 -2.11
CA THR A 233 -12.54 36.24 -0.96
C THR A 233 -13.42 36.47 0.25
N PRO A 234 -13.62 35.50 1.16
CA PRO A 234 -13.01 34.16 1.25
C PRO A 234 -13.72 33.08 0.40
N PRO A 235 -12.97 32.06 -0.07
CA PRO A 235 -13.53 30.97 -0.86
C PRO A 235 -14.63 30.24 -0.09
N PRO A 236 -15.61 29.64 -0.79
CA PRO A 236 -16.64 28.84 -0.14
C PRO A 236 -15.98 27.73 0.70
N PRO A 237 -16.58 27.35 1.84
CA PRO A 237 -16.04 26.30 2.69
C PRO A 237 -16.03 24.98 1.92
N THR A 238 -14.85 24.59 1.44
CA THR A 238 -14.62 23.28 0.84
C THR A 238 -14.19 22.33 1.94
N HIS A 239 -14.82 21.17 1.99
CA HIS A 239 -14.57 20.16 3.00
C HIS A 239 -14.11 18.86 2.34
N TYR A 240 -13.25 18.14 3.04
CA TYR A 240 -12.83 16.82 2.63
C TYR A 240 -14.04 15.87 2.58
N ASP A 241 -14.24 15.22 1.43
CA ASP A 241 -15.23 14.16 1.22
C ASP A 241 -14.55 12.80 1.24
N ALA A 242 -15.01 11.95 2.16
CA ALA A 242 -14.51 10.59 2.34
C ALA A 242 -14.68 9.73 1.08
N ASP A 243 -15.71 9.98 0.28
CA ASP A 243 -16.05 9.11 -0.85
C ASP A 243 -15.09 9.26 -2.03
N TRP A 244 -14.32 10.35 -2.06
CA TRP A 244 -13.30 10.59 -3.09
C TRP A 244 -11.92 10.02 -2.74
N GLU A 245 -11.73 9.60 -1.48
CA GLU A 245 -10.47 9.00 -1.06
C GLU A 245 -10.43 7.50 -1.37
N ILE A 246 -9.45 7.10 -2.18
CA ILE A 246 -9.19 5.72 -2.60
C ILE A 246 -8.31 4.97 -1.57
N ARG A 247 -7.69 5.68 -0.63
CA ARG A 247 -6.82 5.09 0.40
C ARG A 247 -7.64 4.38 1.48
N ASP A 248 -7.01 3.39 2.11
CA ASP A 248 -7.57 2.69 3.25
C ASP A 248 -7.65 3.61 4.47
N LYS A 249 -8.86 3.73 5.04
CA LYS A 249 -9.14 4.54 6.21
C LYS A 249 -8.85 3.73 7.48
N GLY A 250 -8.16 4.33 8.44
CA GLY A 250 -7.76 3.67 9.69
C GLY A 250 -8.91 3.45 10.69
N VAL A 251 -8.64 2.67 11.72
CA VAL A 251 -9.54 2.49 12.87
C VAL A 251 -9.64 3.81 13.65
N GLY A 252 -10.79 4.46 13.60
CA GLY A 252 -10.98 5.82 14.14
C GLY A 252 -11.23 6.88 13.06
N PHE A 253 -11.35 6.48 11.79
CA PHE A 253 -11.90 7.35 10.77
C PHE A 253 -13.38 7.66 11.05
N TYR A 254 -13.73 8.95 11.04
CA TYR A 254 -15.10 9.45 11.17
C TYR A 254 -15.49 10.24 9.91
N LYS A 255 -16.62 9.87 9.28
CA LYS A 255 -17.15 10.57 8.11
C LYS A 255 -18.12 11.66 8.56
N PHE A 256 -17.72 12.92 8.39
CA PHE A 256 -18.59 14.06 8.67
C PHE A 256 -19.72 14.20 7.65
N SER A 257 -20.81 14.82 8.08
CA SER A 257 -21.90 15.23 7.19
C SER A 257 -21.41 16.26 6.15
N LYS A 258 -22.12 16.29 5.01
CA LYS A 258 -21.92 17.27 3.94
C LYS A 258 -22.58 18.61 4.29
N ASP A 259 -23.60 18.56 5.15
CA ASP A 259 -24.31 19.74 5.62
C ASP A 259 -23.48 20.48 6.66
N GLU A 260 -23.30 21.78 6.48
CA GLU A 260 -22.38 22.58 7.32
C GLU A 260 -22.81 22.65 8.78
N GLU A 261 -24.11 22.69 9.05
CA GLU A 261 -24.65 22.80 10.41
C GLU A 261 -24.44 21.50 11.18
N GLU A 262 -24.80 20.37 10.58
CA GLU A 262 -24.57 19.05 11.17
C GLU A 262 -23.08 18.82 11.38
N ARG A 263 -22.24 19.13 10.38
CA ARG A 263 -20.79 19.02 10.49
C ARG A 263 -20.23 19.86 11.63
N LYS A 264 -20.73 21.08 11.84
CA LYS A 264 -20.33 21.94 12.96
C LYS A 264 -20.68 21.29 14.30
N GLN A 265 -21.89 20.75 14.43
CA GLN A 265 -22.33 20.04 15.64
C GLN A 265 -21.48 18.79 15.90
N GLU A 266 -21.21 17.98 14.87
CA GLU A 266 -20.32 16.81 14.97
C GLU A 266 -18.91 17.21 15.42
N MET A 267 -18.38 18.30 14.87
CA MET A 267 -17.08 18.84 15.26
C MET A 267 -17.05 19.36 16.70
N GLU A 268 -18.14 19.95 17.18
CA GLU A 268 -18.27 20.39 18.57
C GLU A 268 -18.33 19.19 19.53
N ASN A 269 -19.11 18.16 19.18
CA ASN A 269 -19.20 16.92 19.96
C ASN A 269 -17.85 16.20 20.04
N LEU A 270 -17.10 16.10 18.95
CA LEU A 270 -15.74 15.52 18.99
C LEU A 270 -14.77 16.35 19.84
N LYS A 271 -14.93 17.67 19.87
CA LYS A 271 -14.13 18.54 20.73
C LYS A 271 -14.48 18.35 22.21
N THR A 272 -15.75 18.15 22.56
CA THR A 272 -16.14 17.89 23.95
C THR A 272 -15.64 16.54 24.42
N GLU A 273 -15.81 15.48 23.63
CA GLU A 273 -15.27 14.14 23.94
C GLU A 273 -13.74 14.16 24.11
N ARG A 274 -13.04 14.91 23.24
CA ARG A 274 -11.60 15.09 23.35
C ARG A 274 -11.21 15.76 24.67
N LYS A 275 -11.88 16.85 25.05
CA LYS A 275 -11.62 17.52 26.34
C LYS A 275 -11.84 16.57 27.51
N GLU A 276 -12.94 15.82 27.51
CA GLU A 276 -13.21 14.85 28.57
C GLU A 276 -12.14 13.77 28.69
N THR A 277 -11.64 13.24 27.57
CA THR A 277 -10.61 12.21 27.58
C THR A 277 -9.26 12.76 28.02
N GLU A 278 -8.91 13.98 27.60
CA GLU A 278 -7.73 14.71 28.07
C GLU A 278 -7.80 14.97 29.59
N ASP A 279 -8.95 15.43 30.10
CA ASP A 279 -9.17 15.66 31.52
C ASP A 279 -9.08 14.36 32.35
N LYS A 280 -9.70 13.27 31.86
CA LYS A 280 -9.61 11.94 32.48
C LYS A 280 -8.16 11.47 32.52
N ARG A 281 -7.40 11.66 31.44
CA ARG A 281 -5.98 11.28 31.36
C ARG A 281 -5.13 12.10 32.33
N ARG A 282 -5.33 13.42 32.37
CA ARG A 282 -4.64 14.32 33.29
C ARG A 282 -4.91 13.94 34.75
N ALA A 283 -6.17 13.68 35.10
CA ALA A 283 -6.54 13.26 36.45
C ALA A 283 -5.88 11.92 36.85
N LEU A 284 -5.74 10.98 35.93
CA LEU A 284 -5.02 9.73 36.17
C LEU A 284 -3.51 9.93 36.33
N GLU A 285 -2.93 10.82 35.53
CA GLU A 285 -1.51 11.20 35.63
C GLU A 285 -1.21 11.89 36.96
N GLU A 286 -2.05 12.85 37.38
CA GLU A 286 -1.94 13.52 38.68
C GLU A 286 -2.06 12.55 39.86
N LYS A 287 -3.00 11.61 39.82
CA LYS A 287 -3.12 10.53 40.83
C LYS A 287 -1.91 9.60 40.85
N LYS A 288 -1.32 9.32 39.68
CA LYS A 288 -0.11 8.51 39.58
C LYS A 288 1.09 9.25 40.15
N GLU A 289 1.18 10.57 39.94
CA GLU A 289 2.22 11.42 40.49
C GLU A 289 2.11 11.59 42.00
N SER A 290 0.92 11.85 42.53
CA SER A 290 0.72 11.93 43.99
C SER A 290 1.13 10.62 44.67
N ARG A 291 0.70 9.47 44.13
CA ARG A 291 1.14 8.16 44.61
C ARG A 291 2.65 7.98 44.55
N LYS A 292 3.32 8.46 43.50
CA LYS A 292 4.80 8.41 43.39
C LYS A 292 5.46 9.29 44.47
N ARG A 293 4.93 10.49 44.71
CA ARG A 293 5.43 11.40 45.76
C ARG A 293 5.28 10.78 47.15
N ASP A 294 4.13 10.17 47.45
CA ASP A 294 3.90 9.49 48.73
C ASP A 294 4.85 8.30 48.94
N ILE A 295 5.06 7.50 47.89
CA ILE A 295 6.02 6.38 47.94
C ILE A 295 7.45 6.88 48.14
N ALA A 296 7.85 7.97 47.46
CA ALA A 296 9.17 8.57 47.60
C ALA A 296 9.38 9.13 49.02
N ALA A 297 8.39 9.83 49.57
CA ALA A 297 8.44 10.35 50.94
C ALA A 297 8.54 9.21 51.97
N ARG A 298 7.75 8.14 51.80
CA ARG A 298 7.84 6.95 52.65
C ARG A 298 9.21 6.27 52.56
N ARG A 299 9.78 6.20 51.35
CA ARG A 299 11.12 5.64 51.13
C ARG A 299 12.19 6.46 51.85
N GLN A 300 12.16 7.79 51.73
CA GLN A 300 13.09 8.69 52.44
C GLN A 300 12.94 8.58 53.97
N ALA A 301 11.72 8.46 54.49
CA ALA A 301 11.49 8.26 55.93
C ALA A 301 12.05 6.91 56.43
N ILE A 302 11.97 5.85 55.63
CA ILE A 302 12.56 4.54 55.97
C ILE A 302 14.10 4.62 55.89
N GLU A 303 14.64 5.28 54.86
CA GLU A 303 16.09 5.47 54.69
C GLU A 303 16.68 6.28 55.85
N SER A 304 16.02 7.37 56.28
CA SER A 304 16.47 8.15 57.44
C SER A 304 16.38 7.37 58.76
N ARG A 305 15.31 6.59 58.98
CA ARG A 305 15.21 5.69 60.14
C ARG A 305 16.30 4.60 60.13
N ARG A 306 16.62 4.05 58.96
CA ARG A 306 17.71 3.07 58.79
C ARG A 306 19.08 3.70 59.03
N ALA A 307 19.30 4.92 58.54
CA ALA A 307 20.54 5.66 58.77
C ALA A 307 20.76 5.96 60.26
N LYS A 308 19.72 6.40 60.97
CA LYS A 308 19.76 6.60 62.43
C LYS A 308 20.10 5.30 63.17
N LYS A 309 19.39 4.20 62.89
CA LYS A 309 19.69 2.89 63.51
C LYS A 309 21.14 2.46 63.27
N LYS A 310 21.65 2.59 62.03
CA LYS A 310 23.06 2.27 61.73
C LYS A 310 24.04 3.16 62.49
N ALA A 311 23.72 4.44 62.67
CA ALA A 311 24.54 5.34 63.47
C ALA A 311 24.53 4.95 64.96
N ASP A 312 23.37 4.61 65.51
CA ASP A 312 23.24 4.14 66.90
C ASP A 312 23.99 2.82 67.12
N ASP A 313 23.84 1.84 66.21
CA ASP A 313 24.56 0.56 66.23
C ASP A 313 26.09 0.78 66.15
N PHE A 314 26.54 1.73 65.33
CA PHE A 314 27.96 2.11 65.24
C PHE A 314 28.47 2.75 66.53
N LEU A 315 27.69 3.64 67.15
CA LEU A 315 28.07 4.24 68.44
C LEU A 315 28.11 3.20 69.56
N ALA A 316 27.16 2.26 69.57
CA ALA A 316 27.12 1.17 70.54
C ALA A 316 28.27 0.16 70.37
N SER A 317 28.82 0.00 69.16
CA SER A 317 30.00 -0.85 68.93
C SER A 317 31.32 -0.17 69.27
N LEU A 318 31.38 1.17 69.31
CA LEU A 318 32.55 1.93 69.75
C LEU A 318 32.67 2.05 71.27
N SER A 319 31.55 2.06 72.00
CA SER A 319 31.55 2.25 73.46
C SER A 319 32.24 1.15 74.30
N PRO A 320 32.35 -0.14 73.88
CA PRO A 320 33.09 -1.16 74.63
C PRO A 320 34.61 -1.07 74.48
N SER A 321 35.13 -0.22 73.59
CA SER A 321 36.57 -0.16 73.24
C SER A 321 37.35 0.91 74.03
N ILE A 322 36.70 1.65 74.94
CA ILE A 322 37.30 2.80 75.65
C ILE A 322 37.31 2.64 77.18
N GLY A 323 37.04 1.43 77.68
CA GLY A 323 37.11 1.06 79.10
C GLY A 323 38.37 0.27 79.44
#